data_AF-A0A0R3T2L0-F1
#
_entry.id   AF-A0A0R3T2L0-F1
#
_cell.length_a   1.000
_cell.length_b   1.000
_cell.length_c   1.000
_cell.angle_alpha   90.00
_cell.angle_beta   90.00
_cell.angle_gamma   90.00
#
_symmetry.space_group_name_H-M   'P 1'
#
loop_
_entity.id
_entity.type
_entity.pdbx_description
1 polymer ?
#
loop_
_entity_poly.entity_id
_entity_poly.type
_entity_poly.pdbx_seq_one_letter_code
_entity_poly.pdbx_strand_id
1 'polypeptide(L)'
;MTAINAASVHLTQNDTLPILSTHYTTMPPDYPNASLTSLNSTTFRILDIIVGVVMGITIEPDAGFVKDRFYAGSRLLQPVSNWSGIPVDMINFVFASFISLPLALIMRFALPPSRVRPIFRALAEIGLGVGVVIFCFGMQLRVLLLQSSVAYVMLLLCRRDRVVTPIAVTVWSLLYLMLIHQCRLYYDYEGYTLDISGAVMLQTQRLSSLAFNLYDGARMAKVTTATNGACKTSNEEDDILDGQDDATRAIVEDTDPKIAPSSRDCAVSKMPGPIEFAAYCLYFHGVCIGPFVFFKDYRNYLHGYENKRLPTIPYRRMFYLTVQLMAYGLTYAILFNRISVSFINHGAFQVS
;
A
#
# COMPACT_ATOMS: atom_id res chain seq x y z
N MET A 1 12.04 -43.57 69.71
CA MET A 1 13.20 -44.43 69.33
C MET A 1 13.85 -43.81 68.12
N THR A 2 15.14 -43.44 68.28
CA THR A 2 16.19 -43.15 67.25
C THR A 2 15.83 -42.14 66.14
N ALA A 3 16.25 -40.85 66.11
CA ALA A 3 17.53 -40.13 66.29
C ALA A 3 18.57 -40.28 65.15
N ILE A 4 19.23 -39.14 64.84
CA ILE A 4 20.50 -38.89 64.06
C ILE A 4 20.23 -38.41 62.60
N ASN A 5 20.74 -37.30 62.03
CA ASN A 5 21.70 -36.19 62.33
C ASN A 5 21.32 -35.00 61.38
N ALA A 6 21.31 -33.70 61.71
CA ALA A 6 22.32 -32.75 62.23
C ALA A 6 23.45 -32.37 61.24
N ALA A 7 23.43 -31.13 60.71
CA ALA A 7 24.54 -30.15 60.79
C ALA A 7 24.24 -28.84 60.00
N SER A 8 24.02 -27.75 60.74
CA SER A 8 24.16 -26.36 60.32
C SER A 8 25.55 -25.87 60.73
N VAL A 9 26.25 -25.12 59.86
CA VAL A 9 27.46 -24.37 60.25
C VAL A 9 27.30 -22.92 59.79
N HIS A 10 27.51 -22.03 60.75
CA HIS A 10 27.44 -20.57 60.68
C HIS A 10 28.88 -20.00 60.83
N LEU A 11 29.05 -18.71 60.51
CA LEU A 11 30.19 -17.79 60.80
C LEU A 11 31.19 -17.62 59.63
N THR A 12 31.70 -16.44 59.27
CA THR A 12 32.04 -15.21 60.03
C THR A 12 32.14 -13.98 59.09
N GLN A 13 31.91 -12.79 59.63
CA GLN A 13 32.27 -11.48 59.09
C GLN A 13 33.67 -11.08 59.58
N ASN A 14 34.60 -10.65 58.71
CA ASN A 14 35.70 -9.76 59.06
C ASN A 14 36.38 -9.12 57.83
N ASP A 15 36.72 -7.84 58.00
CA ASP A 15 37.32 -6.90 57.06
C ASP A 15 38.76 -7.27 56.59
N THR A 16 39.12 -6.91 55.35
CA THR A 16 40.37 -6.19 54.98
C THR A 16 40.49 -5.95 53.45
N LEU A 17 40.47 -4.65 53.08
CA LEU A 17 40.91 -3.87 51.89
C LEU A 17 41.96 -4.47 50.91
N PRO A 18 42.15 -3.94 49.66
CA PRO A 18 42.02 -2.52 49.31
C PRO A 18 41.29 -2.13 48.01
N ILE A 19 40.69 -0.96 48.12
CA ILE A 19 40.18 -0.07 47.07
C ILE A 19 41.37 0.53 46.31
N LEU A 20 41.40 0.40 44.99
CA LEU A 20 42.26 1.19 44.13
C LEU A 20 41.52 2.48 43.72
N SER A 21 41.89 3.59 44.36
CA SER A 21 41.46 4.94 43.95
C SER A 21 42.50 5.55 43.01
N THR A 22 42.07 6.16 41.92
CA THR A 22 42.70 7.29 41.18
C THR A 22 41.74 7.62 40.04
N HIS A 23 41.35 8.85 39.69
CA HIS A 23 41.72 10.19 40.10
C HIS A 23 40.52 11.10 39.74
N TYR A 24 40.20 12.06 40.60
CA TYR A 24 39.28 13.15 40.26
C TYR A 24 39.84 13.97 39.09
N THR A 25 38.98 14.35 38.15
CA THR A 25 39.11 15.63 37.43
C THR A 25 37.71 16.22 37.25
N THR A 26 37.38 17.14 38.14
CA THR A 26 36.33 18.13 37.96
C THR A 26 36.76 19.11 36.86
N MET A 27 36.00 19.22 35.77
CA MET A 27 36.08 20.33 34.82
C MET A 27 34.89 21.28 35.07
N PRO A 28 35.09 22.59 35.26
CA PRO A 28 34.03 23.60 35.30
C PRO A 28 33.61 24.02 33.85
N PRO A 29 32.57 24.86 33.71
CA PRO A 29 31.64 24.88 32.57
C PRO A 29 32.18 25.65 31.36
N ASP A 30 31.40 25.64 30.27
CA ASP A 30 31.50 26.45 29.05
C ASP A 30 32.07 25.75 27.82
N TYR A 31 31.18 25.18 26.99
CA TYR A 31 31.19 25.32 25.52
C TYR A 31 29.76 25.17 24.97
N PRO A 32 29.41 25.81 23.83
CA PRO A 32 28.04 26.18 23.49
C PRO A 32 27.30 25.09 22.71
N ASN A 33 26.32 24.45 23.36
CA ASN A 33 25.44 23.48 22.69
C ASN A 33 24.26 24.14 21.97
N ALA A 34 24.23 25.48 21.89
CA ALA A 34 23.08 26.25 21.39
C ALA A 34 22.89 26.15 19.87
N SER A 35 23.96 25.94 19.09
CA SER A 35 23.85 25.83 17.63
C SER A 35 23.29 24.47 17.19
N LEU A 36 23.72 23.37 17.80
CA LEU A 36 23.19 22.02 17.51
C LEU A 36 21.75 21.82 18.01
N THR A 37 21.39 22.42 19.15
CA THR A 37 20.01 22.37 19.67
C THR A 37 19.06 23.27 18.89
N SER A 38 19.52 24.42 18.39
CA SER A 38 18.70 25.30 17.53
C SER A 38 18.44 24.70 16.14
N LEU A 39 19.45 24.07 15.51
CA LEU A 39 19.28 23.38 14.22
C LEU A 39 18.35 22.18 14.35
N ASN A 40 18.46 21.42 15.43
CA ASN A 40 17.55 20.32 15.73
C ASN A 40 16.13 20.86 15.94
N SER A 41 15.94 21.93 16.71
CA SER A 41 14.62 22.53 16.94
C SER A 41 13.96 23.01 15.65
N THR A 42 14.67 23.71 14.77
CA THR A 42 14.10 24.14 13.47
C THR A 42 13.80 22.95 12.56
N THR A 43 14.66 21.94 12.54
CA THR A 43 14.48 20.75 11.70
C THR A 43 13.27 19.92 12.17
N PHE A 44 13.10 19.74 13.48
CA PHE A 44 11.91 19.09 14.05
C PHE A 44 10.64 19.86 13.73
N ARG A 45 10.65 21.20 13.83
CA ARG A 45 9.48 22.03 13.48
C ARG A 45 9.11 21.95 11.99
N ILE A 46 10.11 21.92 11.09
CA ILE A 46 9.87 21.73 9.66
C ILE A 46 9.31 20.34 9.39
N LEU A 47 9.86 19.31 10.04
CA LEU A 47 9.35 17.94 9.94
C LEU A 47 7.90 17.85 10.43
N ASP A 48 7.56 18.48 11.55
CA ASP A 48 6.19 18.51 12.08
C ASP A 48 5.22 19.20 11.11
N ILE A 49 5.64 20.28 10.46
CA ILE A 49 4.84 20.96 9.42
C ILE A 49 4.65 20.04 8.21
N ILE A 50 5.71 19.38 7.74
CA ILE A 50 5.63 18.47 6.59
C ILE A 50 4.72 17.29 6.91
N VAL A 51 4.88 16.65 8.07
CA VAL A 51 4.02 15.57 8.56
C VAL A 51 2.58 16.07 8.69
N GLY A 52 2.37 17.27 9.24
CA GLY A 52 1.05 17.86 9.38
C GLY A 52 0.37 18.17 8.04
N VAL A 53 1.11 18.63 7.03
CA VAL A 53 0.58 18.89 5.69
C VAL A 53 0.30 17.59 4.93
N VAL A 54 1.21 16.62 5.00
CA VAL A 54 1.13 15.36 4.25
C VAL A 54 0.13 14.40 4.90
N MET A 55 0.26 14.15 6.20
CA MET A 55 -0.60 13.23 6.96
C MET A 55 -1.87 13.90 7.48
N GLY A 56 -1.94 15.22 7.54
CA GLY A 56 -3.09 15.91 8.12
C GLY A 56 -3.19 15.76 9.64
N ILE A 57 -2.09 15.46 10.34
CA ILE A 57 -2.03 15.24 11.79
C ILE A 57 -1.33 16.42 12.45
N THR A 58 -1.99 17.10 13.39
CA THR A 58 -1.36 18.11 14.25
C THR A 58 -0.75 17.43 15.47
N ILE A 59 0.57 17.49 15.61
CA ILE A 59 1.28 16.96 16.78
C ILE A 59 1.23 18.02 17.88
N GLU A 60 0.36 17.82 18.88
CA GLU A 60 0.39 18.62 20.11
C GLU A 60 1.41 18.02 21.09
N PRO A 61 2.41 18.79 21.55
CA PRO A 61 3.53 18.24 22.32
C PRO A 61 3.20 17.77 23.75
N ASP A 62 2.05 18.14 24.35
CA ASP A 62 1.84 18.04 25.80
C ASP A 62 0.63 17.22 26.30
N ALA A 63 -0.06 16.45 25.46
CA ALA A 63 -1.11 15.57 25.95
C ALA A 63 -0.52 14.19 26.34
N GLY A 64 -0.72 13.68 27.56
CA GLY A 64 -0.28 12.32 27.96
C GLY A 64 -1.03 11.18 27.23
N PHE A 65 -0.44 9.98 27.09
CA PHE A 65 -0.95 8.85 26.27
C PHE A 65 -2.49 8.67 26.28
N VAL A 66 -3.16 8.95 25.15
CA VAL A 66 -4.62 8.76 24.96
C VAL A 66 -4.83 7.71 23.87
N LYS A 67 -5.53 6.62 24.20
CA LYS A 67 -6.00 5.62 23.23
C LYS A 67 -6.85 6.34 22.15
N ASP A 68 -6.57 6.09 20.87
CA ASP A 68 -7.22 6.72 19.71
C ASP A 68 -6.90 8.21 19.43
N ARG A 69 -5.77 8.74 19.93
CA ARG A 69 -5.38 10.14 19.67
C ARG A 69 -5.24 10.47 18.18
N PHE A 70 -4.57 9.60 17.42
CA PHE A 70 -4.18 9.89 16.04
C PHE A 70 -5.20 9.41 15.01
N TYR A 71 -6.31 8.84 15.46
CA TYR A 71 -7.36 8.37 14.56
C TYR A 71 -8.22 9.52 14.06
N ALA A 72 -8.09 9.82 12.77
CA ALA A 72 -8.80 10.90 12.08
C ALA A 72 -10.08 10.45 11.34
N GLY A 73 -10.43 9.16 11.40
CA GLY A 73 -11.62 8.62 10.73
C GLY A 73 -12.92 8.87 11.49
N SER A 74 -13.99 8.23 11.02
CA SER A 74 -15.34 8.42 11.56
C SER A 74 -15.49 7.91 12.99
N ARG A 75 -16.16 8.66 13.87
CA ARG A 75 -16.51 8.18 15.23
C ARG A 75 -17.95 7.65 15.35
N LEU A 76 -18.62 7.41 14.22
CA LEU A 76 -20.01 6.91 14.18
C LEU A 76 -20.17 5.57 14.91
N LEU A 77 -19.18 4.68 14.84
CA LEU A 77 -19.22 3.36 15.48
C LEU A 77 -18.58 3.32 16.88
N GLN A 78 -18.35 4.49 17.50
CA GLN A 78 -17.86 4.57 18.89
C GLN A 78 -18.72 3.79 19.90
N PRO A 79 -20.06 3.75 19.82
CA PRO A 79 -20.87 2.95 20.74
C PRO A 79 -20.54 1.45 20.67
N VAL A 80 -20.22 0.95 19.48
CA VAL A 80 -19.83 -0.46 19.26
C VAL A 80 -18.41 -0.72 19.77
N SER A 81 -17.51 0.26 19.63
CA SER A 81 -16.17 0.21 20.24
C SER A 81 -16.25 0.13 21.76
N ASN A 82 -17.07 0.98 22.40
CA ASN A 82 -17.24 0.98 23.84
C ASN A 82 -17.84 -0.35 24.36
N TRP A 83 -18.74 -0.96 23.58
CA TRP A 83 -19.35 -2.25 23.93
C TRP A 83 -18.39 -3.45 23.75
N SER A 84 -17.58 -3.45 22.68
CA SER A 84 -16.70 -4.58 22.34
C SER A 84 -15.29 -4.47 22.94
N GLY A 85 -14.87 -3.28 23.37
CA GLY A 85 -13.51 -2.98 23.81
C GLY A 85 -12.47 -2.87 22.67
N ILE A 86 -12.89 -3.12 21.43
CA ILE A 86 -12.05 -3.08 20.23
C ILE A 86 -11.86 -1.62 19.78
N PRO A 87 -10.64 -1.20 19.38
CA PRO A 87 -10.38 0.11 18.79
C PRO A 87 -11.32 0.46 17.63
N VAL A 88 -11.77 1.73 17.56
CA VAL A 88 -12.80 2.19 16.60
C VAL A 88 -12.34 2.14 15.15
N ASP A 89 -11.05 2.32 14.92
CA ASP A 89 -10.37 2.23 13.62
C ASP A 89 -10.49 0.83 12.99
N MET A 90 -10.25 -0.22 13.78
CA MET A 90 -10.41 -1.61 13.36
C MET A 90 -11.87 -1.93 13.02
N ILE A 91 -12.80 -1.47 13.86
CA ILE A 91 -14.25 -1.66 13.63
C ILE A 91 -14.68 -0.97 12.34
N ASN A 92 -14.28 0.27 12.12
CA ASN A 92 -14.60 1.01 10.91
C ASN A 92 -14.05 0.33 9.65
N PHE A 93 -12.80 -0.14 9.71
CA PHE A 93 -12.17 -0.83 8.59
C PHE A 93 -12.89 -2.14 8.23
N VAL A 94 -13.24 -2.94 9.23
CA VAL A 94 -13.99 -4.18 9.05
C VAL A 94 -15.39 -3.87 8.51
N PHE A 95 -16.10 -2.92 9.12
CA PHE A 95 -17.43 -2.51 8.68
C PHE A 95 -17.43 -2.02 7.23
N ALA A 96 -16.49 -1.16 6.85
CA ALA A 96 -16.36 -0.66 5.48
C ALA A 96 -16.06 -1.80 4.49
N SER A 97 -15.22 -2.76 4.89
CA SER A 97 -14.93 -3.95 4.08
C SER A 97 -16.18 -4.79 3.84
N PHE A 98 -17.01 -5.02 4.86
CA PHE A 98 -18.27 -5.75 4.72
C PHE A 98 -19.31 -4.99 3.90
N ILE A 99 -19.42 -3.66 4.05
CA ILE A 99 -20.33 -2.82 3.26
C ILE A 99 -19.90 -2.72 1.79
N SER A 100 -18.62 -2.88 1.48
CA SER A 100 -18.14 -2.89 0.10
C SER A 100 -18.75 -4.04 -0.73
N LEU A 101 -19.07 -5.19 -0.13
CA LEU A 101 -19.66 -6.34 -0.82
C LEU A 101 -21.08 -6.06 -1.36
N PRO A 102 -22.08 -5.66 -0.56
CA PRO A 102 -23.40 -5.31 -1.07
C PRO A 102 -23.32 -4.10 -1.99
N LEU A 103 -22.45 -3.13 -1.73
CA LEU A 103 -22.25 -1.99 -2.60
C LEU A 103 -21.74 -2.38 -3.99
N ALA A 104 -20.87 -3.38 -4.08
CA ALA A 104 -20.43 -3.95 -5.36
C ALA A 104 -21.56 -4.68 -6.11
N LEU A 105 -22.44 -5.38 -5.40
CA LEU A 105 -23.64 -5.98 -6.00
C LEU A 105 -24.60 -4.89 -6.51
N ILE A 106 -24.85 -3.85 -5.71
CA ILE A 106 -25.68 -2.71 -6.09
C ILE A 106 -25.10 -2.04 -7.34
N MET A 107 -23.81 -1.72 -7.36
CA MET A 107 -23.16 -1.11 -8.52
C MET A 107 -23.31 -1.98 -9.77
N ARG A 108 -23.16 -3.31 -9.63
CA ARG A 108 -23.31 -4.25 -10.74
C ARG A 108 -24.72 -4.27 -11.33
N PHE A 109 -25.76 -4.20 -10.50
CA PHE A 109 -27.15 -4.22 -10.95
C PHE A 109 -27.65 -2.84 -11.40
N ALA A 110 -27.24 -1.78 -10.70
CA ALA A 110 -27.66 -0.41 -10.98
C ALA A 110 -26.93 0.21 -12.17
N LEU A 111 -25.64 -0.10 -12.35
CA LEU A 111 -24.78 0.49 -13.40
C LEU A 111 -24.19 -0.59 -14.34
N PRO A 112 -25.02 -1.35 -15.08
CA PRO A 112 -24.51 -2.36 -15.99
C PRO A 112 -23.78 -1.71 -17.19
N PRO A 113 -22.65 -2.28 -17.65
CA PRO A 113 -21.86 -1.74 -18.77
C PRO A 113 -22.61 -1.65 -20.09
N SER A 114 -23.71 -2.39 -20.23
CA SER A 114 -24.57 -2.34 -21.42
C SER A 114 -25.40 -1.06 -21.51
N ARG A 115 -25.76 -0.44 -20.37
CA ARG A 115 -26.62 0.74 -20.31
C ARG A 115 -25.88 2.03 -19.99
N VAL A 116 -24.79 1.94 -19.22
CA VAL A 116 -24.11 3.10 -18.65
C VAL A 116 -22.75 3.31 -19.31
N ARG A 117 -22.39 4.57 -19.57
CA ARG A 117 -21.08 4.91 -20.12
C ARG A 117 -19.98 4.58 -19.08
N PRO A 118 -18.79 4.12 -19.52
CA PRO A 118 -17.67 3.78 -18.62
C PRO A 118 -17.30 4.89 -17.64
N ILE A 119 -17.42 6.15 -18.07
CA ILE A 119 -17.10 7.33 -17.24
C ILE A 119 -18.00 7.44 -15.99
N PHE A 120 -19.30 7.15 -16.09
CA PHE A 120 -20.20 7.21 -14.93
C PHE A 120 -19.91 6.08 -13.95
N ARG A 121 -19.52 4.90 -14.46
CA ARG A 121 -19.06 3.79 -13.61
C ARG A 121 -17.78 4.17 -12.88
N ALA A 122 -16.82 4.78 -13.57
CA ALA A 122 -15.56 5.24 -12.99
C ALA A 122 -15.80 6.29 -11.89
N LEU A 123 -16.68 7.28 -12.15
CA LEU A 123 -17.06 8.29 -11.16
C LEU A 123 -17.76 7.68 -9.94
N ALA A 124 -18.63 6.69 -10.15
CA ALA A 124 -19.25 5.97 -9.04
C ALA A 124 -18.20 5.23 -8.20
N GLU A 125 -17.22 4.56 -8.82
CA GLU A 125 -16.15 3.89 -8.08
C GLU A 125 -15.29 4.87 -7.28
N ILE A 126 -14.91 6.01 -7.87
CA ILE A 126 -14.17 7.07 -7.19
C ILE A 126 -14.99 7.59 -6.01
N GLY A 127 -16.26 7.95 -6.23
CA GLY A 127 -17.11 8.52 -5.17
C GLY A 127 -17.28 7.57 -4.00
N LEU A 128 -17.56 6.29 -4.28
CA LEU A 128 -17.70 5.27 -3.25
C LEU A 128 -16.37 4.98 -2.55
N GLY A 129 -15.25 4.97 -3.27
CA GLY A 129 -13.94 4.67 -2.67
C GLY A 129 -13.41 5.82 -1.84
N VAL A 130 -13.61 7.06 -2.29
CA VAL A 130 -13.39 8.27 -1.49
C VAL A 130 -14.24 8.21 -0.22
N GLY A 131 -15.51 7.82 -0.32
CA GLY A 131 -16.39 7.64 0.84
C GLY A 131 -15.84 6.62 1.84
N VAL A 132 -15.38 5.46 1.36
CA VAL A 132 -14.76 4.41 2.20
C VAL A 132 -13.48 4.91 2.87
N VAL A 133 -12.60 5.60 2.14
CA VAL A 133 -11.35 6.14 2.71
C VAL A 133 -11.62 7.23 3.73
N ILE A 134 -12.53 8.16 3.46
CA ILE A 134 -12.91 9.21 4.42
C ILE A 134 -13.53 8.60 5.67
N PHE A 135 -14.36 7.56 5.52
CA PHE A 135 -14.94 6.86 6.66
C PHE A 135 -13.85 6.18 7.53
N CYS A 136 -12.90 5.48 6.91
CA CYS A 136 -11.87 4.74 7.63
C CYS A 136 -10.71 5.60 8.15
N PHE A 137 -10.28 6.62 7.41
CA PHE A 137 -9.02 7.36 7.67
C PHE A 137 -9.19 8.88 7.62
N GLY A 138 -10.40 9.38 7.32
CA GLY A 138 -10.68 10.81 7.27
C GLY A 138 -9.92 11.55 6.17
N MET A 139 -9.32 12.68 6.52
CA MET A 139 -8.61 13.55 5.57
C MET A 139 -7.22 13.03 5.17
N GLN A 140 -6.79 11.88 5.70
CA GLN A 140 -5.59 11.17 5.23
C GLN A 140 -5.73 10.68 3.77
N LEU A 141 -6.93 10.76 3.18
CA LEU A 141 -7.16 10.61 1.74
C LEU A 141 -6.17 11.42 0.88
N ARG A 142 -5.74 12.59 1.36
CA ARG A 142 -4.75 13.45 0.69
C ARG A 142 -3.44 12.72 0.39
N VAL A 143 -3.04 11.79 1.24
CA VAL A 143 -1.83 10.97 1.06
C VAL A 143 -1.93 10.10 -0.19
N LEU A 144 -3.08 9.48 -0.43
CA LEU A 144 -3.35 8.66 -1.62
C LEU A 144 -3.46 9.53 -2.89
N LEU A 145 -4.11 10.69 -2.78
CA LEU A 145 -4.25 11.63 -3.90
C LEU A 145 -2.89 12.22 -4.33
N LEU A 146 -2.03 12.58 -3.39
CA LEU A 146 -0.71 13.12 -3.68
C LEU A 146 0.18 12.08 -4.38
N GLN A 147 0.20 10.84 -3.88
CA GLN A 147 1.00 9.78 -4.49
C GLN A 147 0.57 9.47 -5.94
N SER A 148 -0.73 9.32 -6.17
CA SER A 148 -1.29 9.01 -7.50
C SER A 148 -1.15 10.17 -8.48
N SER A 149 -1.38 11.41 -8.05
CA SER A 149 -1.27 12.59 -8.91
C SER A 149 0.16 12.80 -9.42
N VAL A 150 1.16 12.74 -8.55
CA VAL A 150 2.57 12.88 -8.97
C VAL A 150 2.98 11.73 -9.90
N ALA A 151 2.59 10.49 -9.58
CA ALA A 151 2.86 9.36 -10.46
C ALA A 151 2.21 9.51 -11.85
N TYR A 152 0.98 10.02 -11.92
CA TYR A 152 0.29 10.29 -13.19
C TYR A 152 0.99 11.38 -14.00
N VAL A 153 1.41 12.47 -13.35
CA VAL A 153 2.16 13.56 -14.00
C VAL A 153 3.48 13.02 -14.57
N MET A 154 4.21 12.18 -13.82
CA MET A 154 5.42 11.53 -14.33
C MET A 154 5.14 10.64 -15.55
N LEU A 155 4.04 9.89 -15.54
CA LEU A 155 3.63 9.06 -16.69
C LEU A 155 3.23 9.90 -17.92
N LEU A 156 2.76 11.13 -17.72
CA LEU A 156 2.41 12.05 -18.82
C LEU A 156 3.63 12.78 -19.39
N LEU A 157 4.58 13.18 -18.53
CA LEU A 157 5.76 13.96 -18.94
C LEU A 157 6.85 13.08 -19.59
N CYS A 158 7.01 11.84 -19.13
CA CYS A 158 8.10 10.98 -19.56
C CYS A 158 7.76 10.17 -20.82
N ARG A 159 8.78 9.90 -21.66
CA ARG A 159 8.60 9.11 -22.87
C ARG A 159 8.38 7.63 -22.53
N ARG A 160 7.22 7.09 -22.91
CA ARG A 160 6.78 5.74 -22.57
C ARG A 160 7.65 4.61 -23.14
N ASP A 161 8.46 4.89 -24.14
CA ASP A 161 9.32 3.90 -24.79
C ASP A 161 10.66 3.67 -24.08
N ARG A 162 10.98 4.46 -23.06
CA ARG A 162 12.22 4.34 -22.29
C ARG A 162 11.95 3.65 -20.96
N VAL A 163 12.83 2.72 -20.60
CA VAL A 163 12.78 1.98 -19.32
C VAL A 163 12.91 2.91 -18.10
N VAL A 164 13.48 4.11 -18.31
CA VAL A 164 13.61 5.13 -17.26
C VAL A 164 12.24 5.56 -16.74
N THR A 165 11.20 5.57 -17.57
CA THR A 165 9.85 6.01 -17.17
C THR A 165 9.23 5.11 -16.08
N PRO A 166 9.08 3.79 -16.28
CA PRO A 166 8.54 2.92 -15.24
C PRO A 166 9.45 2.82 -14.01
N ILE A 167 10.78 2.88 -14.18
CA ILE A 167 11.71 2.93 -13.06
C ILE A 167 11.49 4.21 -12.23
N ALA A 168 11.40 5.38 -12.87
CA ALA A 168 11.20 6.65 -12.18
C ALA A 168 9.89 6.69 -11.38
N VAL A 169 8.79 6.19 -11.96
CA VAL A 169 7.48 6.10 -11.26
C VAL A 169 7.55 5.14 -10.08
N THR A 170 8.25 4.01 -10.24
CA THR A 170 8.43 3.01 -9.18
C THR A 170 9.28 3.57 -8.04
N VAL A 171 10.40 4.21 -8.36
CA VAL A 171 11.28 4.87 -7.39
C VAL A 171 10.53 5.96 -6.62
N TRP A 172 9.77 6.82 -7.32
CA TRP A 172 8.91 7.81 -6.67
C TRP A 172 7.91 7.15 -5.71
N SER A 173 7.20 6.12 -6.18
CA SER A 173 6.13 5.49 -5.39
C SER A 173 6.68 4.77 -4.14
N LEU A 174 7.83 4.11 -4.26
CA LEU A 174 8.54 3.47 -3.14
C LEU A 174 9.15 4.49 -2.18
N LEU A 175 9.77 5.55 -2.68
CA LEU A 175 10.31 6.63 -1.86
C LEU A 175 9.20 7.30 -1.05
N TYR A 176 8.06 7.59 -1.69
CA TYR A 176 6.89 8.13 -1.01
C TYR A 176 6.38 7.19 0.09
N LEU A 177 6.24 5.90 -0.22
CA LEU A 177 5.83 4.89 0.78
C LEU A 177 6.81 4.82 1.96
N MET A 178 8.12 4.88 1.70
CA MET A 178 9.16 4.93 2.74
C MET A 178 8.98 6.15 3.64
N LEU A 179 8.77 7.34 3.07
CA LEU A 179 8.54 8.57 3.83
C LEU A 179 7.27 8.49 4.68
N ILE A 180 6.19 7.90 4.16
CA ILE A 180 4.95 7.68 4.92
C ILE A 180 5.18 6.74 6.10
N HIS A 181 5.89 5.63 5.91
CA HIS A 181 6.26 4.74 7.01
C HIS A 181 7.18 5.42 8.03
N GLN A 182 8.12 6.26 7.58
CA GLN A 182 8.98 7.04 8.47
C GLN A 182 8.16 8.06 9.28
N CYS A 183 7.19 8.74 8.67
CA CYS A 183 6.28 9.64 9.36
C CYS A 183 5.47 8.89 10.42
N ARG A 184 4.93 7.71 10.07
CA ARG A 184 4.21 6.85 11.02
C ARG A 184 5.07 6.44 12.20
N LEU A 185 6.33 6.06 11.95
CA LEU A 185 7.27 5.74 13.01
C LEU A 185 7.55 6.95 13.93
N TYR A 186 7.53 8.16 13.38
CA TYR A 186 7.77 9.40 14.11
C TYR A 186 6.59 9.80 15.01
N TYR A 187 5.34 9.76 14.52
CA TYR A 187 4.18 10.23 15.31
C TYR A 187 3.47 9.13 16.11
N ASP A 188 3.59 7.84 15.74
CA ASP A 188 2.93 6.70 16.41
C ASP A 188 3.91 5.52 16.54
N TYR A 189 4.99 5.72 17.28
CA TYR A 189 5.98 4.68 17.58
C TYR A 189 5.36 3.56 18.41
N GLU A 190 5.49 2.30 17.95
CA GLU A 190 4.87 1.10 18.56
C GLU A 190 3.33 1.12 18.64
N GLY A 191 2.68 2.05 17.92
CA GLY A 191 1.23 2.11 17.86
C GLY A 191 0.62 0.97 17.04
N TYR A 192 -0.43 0.37 17.58
CA TYR A 192 -1.26 -0.64 16.90
C TYR A 192 -2.44 -0.03 16.12
N THR A 193 -2.45 1.29 15.95
CA THR A 193 -3.51 1.97 15.21
C THR A 193 -3.43 1.64 13.72
N LEU A 194 -4.59 1.49 13.09
CA LEU A 194 -4.72 1.21 11.68
C LEU A 194 -4.50 2.51 10.88
N ASP A 195 -3.40 2.55 10.15
CA ASP A 195 -2.95 3.75 9.41
C ASP A 195 -3.14 3.62 7.89
N ILE A 196 -3.26 4.78 7.24
CA ILE A 196 -3.38 4.90 5.78
C ILE A 196 -2.21 4.28 5.03
N SER A 197 -1.04 4.08 5.66
CA SER A 197 0.13 3.43 5.05
C SER A 197 -0.21 2.10 4.37
N GLY A 198 -1.17 1.34 4.89
CA GLY A 198 -1.63 0.09 4.26
C GLY A 198 -2.27 0.32 2.88
N ALA A 199 -3.11 1.34 2.74
CA ALA A 199 -3.69 1.71 1.45
C ALA A 199 -2.63 2.26 0.48
N VAL A 200 -1.67 3.04 0.99
CA VAL A 200 -0.52 3.55 0.21
C VAL A 200 0.33 2.40 -0.34
N MET A 201 0.50 1.32 0.41
CA MET A 201 1.21 0.12 -0.04
C MET A 201 0.51 -0.53 -1.25
N LEU A 202 -0.81 -0.75 -1.18
CA LEU A 202 -1.58 -1.31 -2.30
C LEU A 202 -1.54 -0.39 -3.52
N GLN A 203 -1.64 0.92 -3.30
CA GLN A 203 -1.55 1.90 -4.38
C GLN A 203 -0.17 1.91 -5.04
N THR A 204 0.90 1.77 -4.26
CA THR A 204 2.28 1.66 -4.78
C THR A 204 2.42 0.50 -5.75
N GLN A 205 1.84 -0.67 -5.43
CA GLN A 205 1.84 -1.84 -6.31
C GLN A 205 1.09 -1.55 -7.63
N ARG A 206 -0.05 -0.87 -7.57
CA ARG A 206 -0.85 -0.47 -8.75
C ARG A 206 -0.12 0.52 -9.64
N LEU A 207 0.52 1.53 -9.06
CA LEU A 207 1.25 2.55 -9.82
C LEU A 207 2.47 1.96 -10.54
N SER A 208 3.27 1.16 -9.83
CA SER A 208 4.45 0.50 -10.40
C SER A 208 4.05 -0.46 -11.53
N SER A 209 3.06 -1.32 -11.29
CA SER A 209 2.59 -2.27 -12.31
C SER A 209 1.99 -1.59 -13.54
N LEU A 210 1.19 -0.53 -13.36
CA LEU A 210 0.66 0.25 -14.48
C LEU A 210 1.80 0.84 -15.33
N ALA A 211 2.85 1.36 -14.69
CA ALA A 211 3.97 1.95 -15.39
C ALA A 211 4.71 0.93 -16.26
N PHE A 212 5.00 -0.26 -15.73
CA PHE A 212 5.61 -1.35 -16.51
C PHE A 212 4.68 -1.87 -17.62
N ASN A 213 3.39 -2.04 -17.34
CA ASN A 213 2.40 -2.45 -18.35
C ASN A 213 2.30 -1.46 -19.52
N LEU A 214 2.39 -0.15 -19.24
CA LEU A 214 2.42 0.90 -20.25
C LEU A 214 3.72 0.88 -21.08
N TYR A 215 4.85 0.61 -20.44
CA TYR A 215 6.15 0.48 -21.08
C TYR A 215 6.19 -0.71 -22.04
N ASP A 216 5.75 -1.90 -21.61
CA ASP A 216 5.69 -3.09 -22.46
C ASP A 216 4.72 -2.90 -23.63
N GLY A 217 3.55 -2.27 -23.38
CA GLY A 217 2.62 -1.91 -24.45
C GLY A 217 3.18 -0.90 -25.46
N ALA A 218 4.18 -0.09 -25.09
CA ALA A 218 4.83 0.83 -26.03
C ALA A 218 5.83 0.11 -26.91
N ARG A 219 6.59 -0.83 -26.33
CA ARG A 219 7.57 -1.64 -27.05
C ARG A 219 6.90 -2.53 -28.08
N MET A 220 5.80 -3.19 -27.69
CA MET A 220 5.03 -4.03 -28.62
C MET A 220 4.51 -3.22 -29.81
N ALA A 221 3.94 -2.03 -29.57
CA ALA A 221 3.44 -1.18 -30.65
C ALA A 221 4.54 -0.72 -31.64
N LYS A 222 5.74 -0.43 -31.14
CA LYS A 222 6.89 -0.09 -31.98
C LYS A 222 7.32 -1.26 -32.87
N VAL A 223 7.43 -2.45 -32.30
CA VAL A 223 7.82 -3.65 -33.03
C VAL A 223 6.80 -3.96 -34.14
N THR A 224 5.50 -3.95 -33.82
CA THR A 224 4.44 -4.14 -34.83
C THR A 224 4.52 -3.10 -35.97
N THR A 225 4.87 -1.85 -35.66
CA THR A 225 5.02 -0.80 -36.67
C THR A 225 6.26 -1.04 -37.55
N ALA A 226 7.36 -1.51 -36.98
CA ALA A 226 8.57 -1.84 -37.72
C ALA A 226 8.36 -3.03 -38.68
N THR A 227 7.69 -4.09 -38.21
CA THR A 227 7.35 -5.26 -39.04
C THR A 227 6.43 -4.89 -40.20
N ASN A 228 5.39 -4.08 -39.94
CA ASN A 228 4.46 -3.63 -40.98
C ASN A 228 5.09 -2.65 -41.99
N GLY A 229 6.13 -1.91 -41.58
CA GLY A 229 6.90 -1.05 -42.47
C GLY A 229 7.79 -1.85 -43.41
N ALA A 230 8.55 -2.81 -42.87
CA ALA A 230 9.42 -3.69 -43.66
C ALA A 230 8.66 -4.49 -44.73
N CYS A 231 7.46 -5.00 -44.39
CA CYS A 231 6.62 -5.75 -45.32
C CYS A 231 6.03 -4.88 -46.46
N LYS A 232 5.95 -3.55 -46.29
CA LYS A 232 5.51 -2.66 -47.37
C LYS A 232 6.64 -2.34 -48.35
N THR A 233 7.85 -2.14 -47.85
CA THR A 233 9.03 -1.83 -48.68
C THR A 233 9.42 -3.02 -49.55
N SER A 234 9.25 -4.25 -49.06
CA SER A 234 9.51 -5.48 -49.84
C SER A 234 8.52 -5.75 -50.97
N ASN A 235 7.38 -5.06 -51.03
CA ASN A 235 6.37 -5.26 -52.08
C ASN A 235 6.49 -4.22 -53.22
N GLU A 236 7.36 -3.22 -53.08
CA GLU A 236 7.64 -2.22 -54.12
C GLU A 236 8.95 -2.50 -54.89
N GLU A 237 9.78 -3.43 -54.41
CA GLU A 237 11.02 -3.87 -55.07
C GLU A 237 10.91 -5.37 -55.46
N ASP A 238 10.77 -5.56 -56.77
CA ASP A 238 11.08 -6.73 -57.60
C ASP A 238 10.12 -7.95 -57.67
N ASP A 239 9.49 -8.02 -58.84
CA ASP A 239 9.36 -9.23 -59.67
C ASP A 239 10.59 -10.16 -59.55
N ILE A 240 10.35 -11.47 -59.40
CA ILE A 240 11.28 -12.61 -59.55
C ILE A 240 12.23 -12.92 -58.36
N LEU A 241 11.87 -13.88 -57.50
CA LEU A 241 12.48 -15.23 -57.41
C LEU A 241 11.79 -16.08 -56.31
N ASP A 242 11.55 -17.35 -56.62
CA ASP A 242 10.99 -18.39 -55.74
C ASP A 242 12.06 -18.83 -54.71
N GLY A 243 11.80 -18.65 -53.41
CA GLY A 243 12.74 -19.01 -52.33
C GLY A 243 12.71 -18.15 -51.06
N GLN A 244 11.69 -17.31 -50.84
CA GLN A 244 11.65 -16.26 -49.81
C GLN A 244 10.84 -16.64 -48.55
N ASP A 245 10.60 -17.93 -48.31
CA ASP A 245 9.72 -18.36 -47.21
C ASP A 245 10.50 -18.49 -45.89
N ASP A 246 11.75 -18.96 -45.95
CA ASP A 246 12.59 -19.22 -44.77
C ASP A 246 13.33 -17.97 -44.26
N ALA A 247 13.77 -17.07 -45.15
CA ALA A 247 14.44 -15.83 -44.77
C ALA A 247 13.46 -14.81 -44.15
N THR A 248 12.26 -14.71 -44.70
CA THR A 248 11.19 -13.87 -44.14
C THR A 248 10.74 -14.40 -42.77
N ARG A 249 10.67 -15.72 -42.60
CA ARG A 249 10.34 -16.35 -41.32
C ARG A 249 11.43 -16.18 -40.27
N ALA A 250 12.71 -16.25 -40.65
CA ALA A 250 13.84 -15.99 -39.75
C ALA A 250 13.89 -14.52 -39.28
N ILE A 251 13.54 -13.55 -40.14
CA ILE A 251 13.42 -12.14 -39.76
C ILE A 251 12.19 -11.94 -38.85
N VAL A 252 11.07 -12.60 -39.13
CA VAL A 252 9.85 -12.53 -38.29
C VAL A 252 10.05 -13.19 -36.92
N GLU A 253 10.86 -14.24 -36.83
CA GLU A 253 11.12 -14.97 -35.58
C GLU A 253 12.13 -14.25 -34.66
N ASP A 254 13.05 -13.45 -35.21
CA ASP A 254 14.00 -12.63 -34.41
C ASP A 254 13.45 -11.22 -34.06
N THR A 255 12.36 -10.80 -34.72
CA THR A 255 11.74 -9.48 -34.48
C THR A 255 10.65 -9.51 -33.41
N ASP A 256 10.29 -10.68 -32.87
CA ASP A 256 9.27 -10.74 -31.83
C ASP A 256 9.88 -10.26 -30.50
N PRO A 257 9.30 -9.26 -29.81
CA PRO A 257 9.96 -8.68 -28.65
C PRO A 257 10.11 -9.77 -27.60
N LYS A 258 11.34 -10.07 -27.18
CA LYS A 258 11.66 -11.03 -26.10
C LYS A 258 11.05 -10.52 -24.78
N ILE A 259 9.75 -10.71 -24.64
CA ILE A 259 8.87 -10.27 -23.56
C ILE A 259 8.15 -11.52 -23.10
N ALA A 260 8.16 -11.74 -21.78
CA ALA A 260 7.47 -12.87 -21.18
C ALA A 260 5.98 -12.87 -21.56
N PRO A 261 5.36 -14.06 -21.77
CA PRO A 261 3.96 -14.15 -22.19
C PRO A 261 3.00 -13.41 -21.24
N SER A 262 3.22 -13.52 -19.92
CA SER A 262 2.41 -12.81 -18.91
C SER A 262 2.50 -11.28 -19.02
N SER A 263 3.68 -10.74 -19.35
CA SER A 263 3.87 -9.31 -19.58
C SER A 263 3.15 -8.84 -20.85
N ARG A 264 3.14 -9.66 -21.91
CA ARG A 264 2.36 -9.39 -23.13
C ARG A 264 0.86 -9.33 -22.82
N ASP A 265 0.37 -10.24 -21.97
CA ASP A 265 -1.04 -10.27 -21.57
C ASP A 265 -1.45 -9.06 -20.74
N CYS A 266 -0.56 -8.49 -19.93
CA CYS A 266 -0.86 -7.31 -19.10
C CYS A 266 -0.56 -5.98 -19.81
N ALA A 267 0.03 -6.02 -21.00
CA ALA A 267 0.47 -4.83 -21.73
C ALA A 267 -0.68 -3.85 -22.04
N VAL A 268 -0.41 -2.57 -21.84
CA VAL A 268 -1.37 -1.48 -22.02
C VAL A 268 -0.88 -0.53 -23.11
N SER A 269 -1.53 -0.58 -24.28
CA SER A 269 -1.11 0.21 -25.44
C SER A 269 -1.47 1.70 -25.35
N LYS A 270 -2.61 2.02 -24.71
CA LYS A 270 -3.17 3.37 -24.61
C LYS A 270 -3.14 3.88 -23.18
N MET A 271 -2.67 5.11 -23.00
CA MET A 271 -2.65 5.82 -21.71
C MET A 271 -4.07 5.96 -21.13
N PRO A 272 -4.30 5.64 -19.85
CA PRO A 272 -5.57 5.93 -19.18
C PRO A 272 -5.89 7.43 -19.17
N GLY A 273 -7.16 7.76 -19.39
CA GLY A 273 -7.65 9.10 -19.07
C GLY A 273 -7.55 9.39 -17.56
N PRO A 274 -7.57 10.67 -17.14
CA PRO A 274 -7.39 11.03 -15.73
C PRO A 274 -8.46 10.42 -14.82
N ILE A 275 -9.70 10.33 -15.30
CA ILE A 275 -10.82 9.74 -14.55
C ILE A 275 -10.67 8.22 -14.44
N GLU A 276 -10.26 7.53 -15.51
CA GLU A 276 -10.02 6.08 -15.47
C GLU A 276 -8.85 5.73 -14.56
N PHE A 277 -7.80 6.55 -14.58
CA PHE A 277 -6.65 6.41 -13.69
C PHE A 277 -7.04 6.65 -12.23
N ALA A 278 -7.79 7.72 -11.94
CA ALA A 278 -8.27 8.00 -10.59
C ALA A 278 -9.17 6.87 -10.06
N ALA A 279 -10.05 6.33 -10.91
CA ALA A 279 -10.91 5.21 -10.55
C ALA A 279 -10.12 3.93 -10.30
N TYR A 280 -9.06 3.65 -11.07
CA TYR A 280 -8.15 2.54 -10.79
C TYR A 280 -7.39 2.70 -9.46
N CYS A 281 -7.03 3.92 -9.07
CA CYS A 281 -6.38 4.17 -7.79
C CYS A 281 -7.37 4.04 -6.61
N LEU A 282 -8.61 4.51 -6.78
CA LEU A 282 -9.58 4.72 -5.71
C LEU A 282 -10.83 3.85 -5.80
N TYR A 283 -10.80 2.69 -6.46
CA TYR A 283 -12.00 1.85 -6.51
C TYR A 283 -12.33 1.28 -5.11
N PHE A 284 -13.59 1.45 -4.70
CA PHE A 284 -14.04 1.19 -3.33
C PHE A 284 -13.83 -0.24 -2.83
N HIS A 285 -13.85 -1.25 -3.71
CA HIS A 285 -13.71 -2.65 -3.33
C HIS A 285 -12.25 -3.11 -3.13
N GLY A 286 -11.27 -2.24 -3.38
CA GLY A 286 -9.85 -2.57 -3.18
C GLY A 286 -8.98 -1.43 -2.66
N VAL A 287 -9.51 -0.22 -2.46
CA VAL A 287 -8.72 0.95 -2.03
C VAL A 287 -8.04 0.73 -0.66
N CYS A 288 -8.73 0.09 0.28
CA CYS A 288 -8.21 -0.18 1.62
C CYS A 288 -7.65 -1.61 1.76
N ILE A 289 -8.36 -2.59 1.21
CA ILE A 289 -7.99 -4.00 1.22
C ILE A 289 -8.56 -4.65 -0.02
N GLY A 290 -7.78 -5.52 -0.65
CA GLY A 290 -8.27 -6.28 -1.79
C GLY A 290 -7.13 -6.92 -2.56
N PRO A 291 -7.45 -7.88 -3.45
CA PRO A 291 -6.45 -8.45 -4.33
C PRO A 291 -5.89 -7.36 -5.24
N PHE A 292 -4.62 -7.52 -5.57
CA PHE A 292 -3.98 -6.73 -6.60
C PHE A 292 -4.61 -7.08 -7.97
N VAL A 293 -5.01 -6.06 -8.73
CA VAL A 293 -5.65 -6.20 -10.05
C VAL A 293 -4.85 -5.38 -11.06
N PHE A 294 -4.50 -5.99 -12.20
CA PHE A 294 -3.83 -5.28 -13.28
C PHE A 294 -4.76 -4.26 -13.95
N PHE A 295 -4.19 -3.15 -14.41
CA PHE A 295 -4.97 -2.09 -15.05
C PHE A 295 -5.76 -2.57 -16.27
N LYS A 296 -5.23 -3.52 -17.07
CA LYS A 296 -5.95 -4.08 -18.22
C LYS A 296 -7.26 -4.76 -17.79
N ASP A 297 -7.22 -5.58 -16.75
CA ASP A 297 -8.39 -6.28 -16.22
C ASP A 297 -9.40 -5.30 -15.61
N TYR A 298 -8.90 -4.32 -14.87
CA TYR A 298 -9.74 -3.24 -14.33
C TYR A 298 -10.44 -2.47 -15.46
N ARG A 299 -9.72 -2.09 -16.52
CA ARG A 299 -10.28 -1.40 -17.67
C ARG A 299 -11.32 -2.25 -18.40
N ASN A 300 -11.10 -3.56 -18.52
CA ASN A 300 -12.06 -4.49 -19.09
C ASN A 300 -13.32 -4.59 -18.23
N TYR A 301 -13.17 -4.68 -16.90
CA TYR A 301 -14.28 -4.64 -15.96
C TYR A 301 -15.10 -3.34 -16.10
N LEU A 302 -14.44 -2.20 -16.24
CA LEU A 302 -15.06 -0.87 -16.35
C LEU A 302 -15.83 -0.69 -17.69
N HIS A 303 -15.33 -1.28 -18.77
CA HIS A 303 -15.98 -1.26 -20.09
C HIS A 303 -16.99 -2.40 -20.31
N GLY A 304 -16.94 -3.45 -19.48
CA GLY A 304 -17.80 -4.62 -19.60
C GLY A 304 -17.30 -5.68 -20.58
N TYR A 305 -15.99 -5.86 -20.72
CA TYR A 305 -15.36 -6.81 -21.63
C TYR A 305 -15.82 -6.62 -23.09
N GLU A 306 -15.63 -7.62 -23.96
CA GLU A 306 -15.95 -7.55 -25.39
C GLU A 306 -17.45 -7.31 -25.64
N ASN A 307 -18.31 -7.98 -24.87
CA ASN A 307 -19.75 -7.98 -25.10
C ASN A 307 -20.53 -6.91 -24.31
N LYS A 308 -19.84 -5.94 -23.69
CA LYS A 308 -20.42 -4.99 -22.70
C LYS A 308 -21.24 -5.70 -21.61
N ARG A 309 -20.84 -6.92 -21.24
CA ARG A 309 -21.48 -7.77 -20.23
C ARG A 309 -20.44 -8.26 -19.25
N LEU A 310 -20.79 -8.20 -17.97
CA LEU A 310 -19.97 -8.76 -16.90
C LEU A 310 -20.15 -10.29 -16.87
N PRO A 311 -19.08 -11.05 -16.56
CA PRO A 311 -19.16 -12.51 -16.44
C PRO A 311 -20.17 -12.89 -15.35
N THR A 312 -20.98 -13.93 -15.59
CA THR A 312 -22.03 -14.36 -14.66
C THR A 312 -21.46 -14.70 -13.30
N ILE A 313 -22.20 -14.35 -12.24
CA ILE A 313 -21.80 -14.69 -10.88
C ILE A 313 -22.30 -16.09 -10.57
N PRO A 314 -21.41 -17.04 -10.23
CA PRO A 314 -21.83 -18.29 -9.61
C PRO A 314 -22.29 -17.99 -8.16
N TYR A 315 -23.58 -17.67 -7.97
CA TYR A 315 -24.13 -17.30 -6.66
C TYR A 315 -23.86 -18.34 -5.58
N ARG A 316 -23.89 -19.64 -5.93
CA ARG A 316 -23.49 -20.73 -5.03
C ARG A 316 -22.06 -20.55 -4.53
N ARG A 317 -21.11 -20.26 -5.42
CA ARG A 317 -19.69 -20.05 -5.05
C ARG A 317 -19.50 -18.79 -4.21
N MET A 318 -20.20 -17.70 -4.54
CA MET A 318 -20.16 -16.49 -3.70
C MET A 318 -20.69 -16.74 -2.29
N PHE A 319 -21.78 -17.50 -2.18
CA PHE A 319 -22.34 -17.88 -0.89
C PHE A 319 -21.33 -18.71 -0.09
N TYR A 320 -20.74 -19.76 -0.68
CA TYR A 320 -19.71 -20.57 -0.01
C TYR A 320 -18.50 -19.74 0.42
N LEU A 321 -18.01 -18.81 -0.42
CA LEU A 321 -16.89 -17.94 -0.07
C LEU A 321 -17.23 -16.98 1.08
N THR A 322 -18.45 -16.46 1.11
CA THR A 322 -18.89 -15.56 2.18
C THR A 322 -19.02 -16.30 3.51
N VAL A 323 -19.59 -17.52 3.47
CA VAL A 323 -19.66 -18.41 4.64
C VAL A 323 -18.26 -18.81 5.11
N GLN A 324 -17.35 -19.13 4.20
CA GLN A 324 -15.97 -19.48 4.51
C GLN A 324 -15.20 -18.30 5.13
N LEU A 325 -15.39 -17.09 4.60
CA LEU A 325 -14.82 -15.86 5.18
C LEU A 325 -15.33 -15.62 6.60
N MET A 326 -16.64 -15.76 6.84
CA MET A 326 -17.20 -15.66 8.19
C MET A 326 -16.67 -16.75 9.12
N ALA A 327 -16.58 -18.00 8.66
CA ALA A 327 -16.08 -19.11 9.45
C ALA A 327 -14.62 -18.92 9.86
N TYR A 328 -13.73 -18.53 8.93
CA TYR A 328 -12.34 -18.23 9.26
C TYR A 328 -12.20 -17.00 10.15
N GLY A 329 -12.95 -15.93 9.88
CA GLY A 329 -12.95 -14.73 10.71
C GLY A 329 -13.40 -15.02 12.15
N LEU A 330 -14.47 -15.80 12.31
CA LEU A 330 -14.97 -16.22 13.62
C LEU A 330 -14.00 -17.16 14.33
N THR A 331 -13.45 -18.14 13.61
CA THR A 331 -12.45 -19.07 14.16
C THR A 331 -11.22 -18.31 14.64
N TYR A 332 -10.74 -17.34 13.86
CA TYR A 332 -9.63 -16.48 14.24
C TYR A 332 -9.94 -15.66 15.49
N ALA A 333 -11.12 -15.04 15.57
CA ALA A 333 -11.54 -14.27 16.75
C ALA A 333 -11.61 -15.14 18.01
N ILE A 334 -12.11 -16.37 17.90
CA ILE A 334 -12.16 -17.33 19.02
C ILE A 334 -10.75 -17.77 19.43
N LEU A 335 -9.88 -18.07 18.46
CA LEU A 335 -8.51 -18.53 18.74
C LEU A 335 -7.67 -17.42 19.38
N PHE A 336 -7.82 -16.18 18.91
CA PHE A 336 -7.13 -15.01 19.45
C PHE A 336 -7.54 -14.72 20.90
N ASN A 337 -8.82 -14.92 21.25
CA ASN A 337 -9.27 -14.81 22.64
C ASN A 337 -8.72 -15.93 23.54
N ARG A 338 -8.33 -17.08 22.97
CA ARG A 338 -7.76 -18.22 23.71
C ARG A 338 -6.24 -18.12 23.89
N ILE A 339 -5.55 -17.45 22.99
CA ILE A 339 -4.10 -17.27 23.03
C ILE A 339 -3.83 -15.84 23.48
N SER A 340 -3.61 -15.62 24.78
CA SER A 340 -3.08 -14.34 25.26
C SER A 340 -1.66 -14.19 24.74
N VAL A 341 -1.52 -13.62 23.55
CA VAL A 341 -0.22 -13.28 22.97
C VAL A 341 0.32 -12.10 23.77
N SER A 342 0.92 -12.39 24.93
CA SER A 342 1.64 -11.42 25.77
C SER A 342 2.95 -11.06 25.06
N PHE A 343 2.86 -10.23 24.02
CA PHE A 343 4.01 -9.88 23.17
C PHE A 343 4.77 -8.63 23.64
N ILE A 344 4.70 -8.27 24.92
CA ILE A 344 5.47 -7.14 25.45
C ILE A 344 6.16 -7.54 26.75
N ASN A 345 7.47 -7.80 26.66
CA ASN A 345 8.35 -7.88 27.82
C ASN A 345 8.68 -6.45 28.26
N HIS A 346 7.83 -5.84 29.08
CA HIS A 346 8.04 -4.49 29.62
C HIS A 346 9.30 -4.37 30.51
N GLY A 347 9.98 -5.47 30.83
CA GLY A 347 11.15 -5.49 31.73
C GLY A 347 12.52 -5.31 31.07
N ALA A 348 12.63 -5.28 29.74
CA ALA A 348 13.95 -5.31 29.07
C ALA A 348 14.61 -3.94 28.84
N PHE A 349 13.92 -2.82 29.11
CA PHE A 349 14.44 -1.47 28.85
C PHE A 349 14.32 -0.52 30.06
N GLN A 350 14.27 -1.04 31.28
CA GLN A 350 14.61 -0.23 32.46
C GLN A 350 16.14 -0.18 32.57
N VAL A 351 16.73 0.84 31.93
CA VAL A 351 18.13 1.22 32.22
C VAL A 351 18.17 1.65 33.68
N SER A 352 19.11 1.07 34.41
CA SER A 352 19.33 1.23 35.85
C SER A 352 19.78 2.63 36.22
#